data_AF-A0A1S3K4A8-F1
#
_entry.id   AF-A0A1S3K4A8-F1
#
_cell.length_a   1.000
_cell.length_b   1.000
_cell.length_c   1.000
_cell.angle_alpha   90.00
_cell.angle_beta   90.00
_cell.angle_gamma   90.00
#
_symmetry.space_group_name_H-M   'P 1'
#
loop_
_entity.id
_entity.type
_entity.pdbx_description
1 polymer ?
#
loop_
_entity_poly.entity_id
_entity_poly.type
_entity_poly.pdbx_seq_one_letter_code
_entity_poly.pdbx_strand_id
1 'polypeptide(L)'
;MNLMSLLAAFLFSLEAYHFIGHVLILFRMRLLPRKDLVRQRYYFLVDAMTVFTTNFLFTGKLQWLAVIQNIQHGYYFLTWDSSSLCKKVISWSSLDWQRSHHKKRWELLEVFGTTFDVLVHTINCYLLGQYLTTVEVIISLFITHCLVYVILHNPLYAWSNPVSTPDWVEKRIFPIGENYEGCVLSGGDAKKEK
;
A
#
# COMPACT_ATOMS: atom_id res chain seq x y z
N MET A 1 -1.71 -30.89 6.11
CA MET A 1 -1.04 -29.93 5.20
C MET A 1 0.37 -30.44 4.93
N ASN A 2 0.75 -30.60 3.66
CA ASN A 2 2.15 -30.84 3.30
C ASN A 2 2.92 -29.49 3.29
N LEU A 3 4.25 -29.54 3.22
CA LEU A 3 5.08 -28.33 3.27
C LEU A 3 4.76 -27.35 2.14
N MET A 4 4.49 -27.83 0.93
CA MET A 4 4.17 -26.98 -0.22
C MET A 4 2.85 -26.24 -0.01
N SER A 5 1.81 -26.93 0.45
CA SER A 5 0.51 -26.31 0.77
C SER A 5 0.62 -25.33 1.94
N LEU A 6 1.46 -25.61 2.95
CA LEU A 6 1.73 -24.67 4.04
C LEU A 6 2.39 -23.37 3.54
N LEU A 7 3.42 -23.49 2.72
CA LEU A 7 4.11 -22.33 2.13
C LEU A 7 3.19 -21.54 1.20
N ALA A 8 2.40 -22.24 0.37
CA ALA A 8 1.40 -21.60 -0.49
C ALA A 8 0.34 -20.86 0.33
N ALA A 9 -0.15 -21.44 1.43
CA ALA A 9 -1.16 -20.81 2.29
C ALA A 9 -0.61 -19.56 2.98
N PHE A 10 0.65 -19.62 3.44
CA PHE A 10 1.33 -18.46 4.03
C PHE A 10 1.50 -17.33 3.01
N LEU A 11 2.08 -17.62 1.83
CA LEU A 11 2.26 -16.63 0.77
C LEU A 11 0.91 -16.08 0.28
N PHE A 12 -0.10 -16.95 0.12
CA PHE A 12 -1.45 -16.54 -0.27
C PHE A 12 -2.02 -15.55 0.74
N SER A 13 -1.85 -15.81 2.03
CA SER A 13 -2.36 -14.93 3.09
C SER A 13 -1.70 -13.54 3.03
N LEU A 14 -0.41 -13.48 2.70
CA LEU A 14 0.33 -12.23 2.52
C LEU A 14 -0.09 -11.48 1.25
N GLU A 15 -0.17 -12.16 0.10
CA GLU A 15 -0.64 -11.56 -1.16
C GLU A 15 -2.08 -11.04 -1.02
N ALA A 16 -2.95 -11.78 -0.33
CA ALA A 16 -4.31 -11.35 -0.05
C ALA A 16 -4.36 -10.14 0.90
N TYR A 17 -3.44 -10.06 1.88
CA TYR A 17 -3.31 -8.90 2.75
C TYR A 17 -2.89 -7.66 1.95
N HIS A 18 -1.90 -7.78 1.06
CA HIS A 18 -1.47 -6.69 0.19
C HIS A 18 -2.57 -6.26 -0.78
N PHE A 19 -3.28 -7.22 -1.41
CA PHE A 19 -4.45 -6.94 -2.24
C PHE A 19 -5.50 -6.09 -1.48
N ILE A 20 -5.90 -6.51 -0.27
CA ILE A 20 -6.89 -5.76 0.52
C ILE A 20 -6.35 -4.38 0.89
N GLY A 21 -5.09 -4.29 1.32
CA GLY A 21 -4.45 -3.01 1.66
C GLY A 21 -4.48 -2.02 0.50
N HIS A 22 -4.09 -2.46 -0.68
CA HIS A 22 -4.09 -1.63 -1.90
C HIS A 22 -5.51 -1.27 -2.35
N VAL A 23 -6.49 -2.18 -2.26
CA VAL A 23 -7.90 -1.89 -2.52
C VAL A 23 -8.43 -0.81 -1.57
N LEU A 24 -8.11 -0.91 -0.26
CA LEU A 24 -8.53 0.07 0.73
C LEU A 24 -7.95 1.47 0.43
N ILE A 25 -6.71 1.55 -0.03
CA ILE A 25 -6.06 2.81 -0.43
C ILE A 25 -6.65 3.33 -1.74
N LEU A 26 -6.77 2.48 -2.76
CA LEU A 26 -7.29 2.82 -4.10
C LEU A 26 -8.68 3.45 -4.01
N PHE A 27 -9.57 2.86 -3.21
CA PHE A 27 -10.92 3.37 -2.99
C PHE A 27 -11.03 4.34 -1.81
N ARG A 28 -9.91 4.73 -1.20
CA ARG A 28 -9.84 5.73 -0.12
C ARG A 28 -10.70 5.37 1.09
N MET A 29 -10.85 4.08 1.36
CA MET A 29 -11.66 3.55 2.46
C MET A 29 -10.92 3.55 3.79
N ARG A 30 -9.60 3.34 3.75
CA ARG A 30 -8.74 3.34 4.95
C ARG A 30 -7.39 3.95 4.59
N LEU A 31 -7.06 5.08 5.22
CA LEU A 31 -5.85 5.86 4.91
C LEU A 31 -5.14 6.27 6.20
N LEU A 32 -3.89 6.72 6.06
CA LEU A 32 -3.09 7.28 7.16
C LEU A 32 -2.96 8.80 7.00
N PRO A 33 -2.73 9.54 8.10
CA PRO A 33 -2.20 10.89 8.01
C PRO A 33 -0.85 10.87 7.27
N ARG A 34 -0.55 11.92 6.50
CA ARG A 34 0.65 12.00 5.65
C ARG A 34 1.93 11.74 6.45
N LYS A 35 2.02 12.30 7.66
CA LYS A 35 3.18 12.14 8.56
C LYS A 35 3.42 10.69 8.99
N ASP A 36 2.36 9.90 9.14
CA ASP A 36 2.44 8.47 9.44
C ASP A 36 2.81 7.66 8.21
N LEU A 37 2.22 8.02 7.07
CA LEU A 37 2.43 7.32 5.82
C LEU A 37 3.90 7.41 5.34
N VAL A 38 4.57 8.53 5.58
CA VAL A 38 6.03 8.67 5.35
C VAL A 38 6.84 7.61 6.11
N ARG A 39 6.36 7.12 7.25
CA ARG A 39 7.06 6.07 8.03
C ARG A 39 6.87 4.66 7.47
N GLN A 40 5.93 4.47 6.55
CA GLN A 40 5.61 3.16 5.96
C GLN A 40 6.57 2.72 4.86
N ARG A 41 7.75 3.35 4.71
CA ARG A 41 8.75 3.00 3.68
C ARG A 41 9.01 1.49 3.58
N TYR A 42 9.17 0.82 4.72
CA TYR A 42 9.48 -0.61 4.78
C TYR A 42 8.35 -1.52 4.29
N TYR A 43 7.11 -1.03 4.20
CA TYR A 43 6.01 -1.76 3.61
C TYR A 43 6.30 -2.14 2.15
N PHE A 44 6.83 -1.21 1.34
CA PHE A 44 7.16 -1.47 -0.06
C PHE A 44 8.22 -2.56 -0.22
N LEU A 45 9.15 -2.68 0.73
CA LEU A 45 10.13 -3.75 0.72
C LEU A 45 9.47 -5.10 1.02
N VAL A 46 8.59 -5.17 2.02
CA VAL A 46 7.88 -6.41 2.36
C VAL A 46 7.02 -6.87 1.18
N ASP A 47 6.24 -5.95 0.60
CA ASP A 47 5.39 -6.18 -0.57
C ASP A 47 6.21 -6.71 -1.77
N ALA A 48 7.30 -6.03 -2.14
CA ALA A 48 8.21 -6.51 -3.19
C ALA A 48 8.78 -7.91 -2.90
N MET A 49 9.09 -8.21 -1.64
CA MET A 49 9.63 -9.51 -1.24
C MET A 49 8.57 -10.62 -1.34
N THR A 50 7.28 -10.35 -1.10
CA THR A 50 6.25 -11.38 -1.28
C THR A 50 6.07 -11.70 -2.76
N VAL A 51 6.01 -10.68 -3.61
CA VAL A 51 5.90 -10.84 -5.07
C VAL A 51 7.12 -11.57 -5.64
N PHE A 52 8.33 -11.18 -5.22
CA PHE A 52 9.57 -11.87 -5.58
C PHE A 52 9.52 -13.35 -5.18
N THR A 53 9.19 -13.63 -3.91
CA THR A 53 9.17 -14.99 -3.38
C THR A 53 8.14 -15.85 -4.12
N THR A 54 6.95 -15.31 -4.35
CA THR A 54 5.86 -16.01 -5.07
C THR A 54 6.27 -16.35 -6.50
N ASN A 55 6.86 -15.39 -7.24
CA ASN A 55 7.05 -15.53 -8.68
C ASN A 55 8.40 -16.13 -9.07
N PHE A 56 9.48 -15.84 -8.33
CA PHE A 56 10.80 -16.41 -8.60
C PHE A 56 11.07 -17.71 -7.85
N LEU A 57 10.72 -17.78 -6.56
CA LEU A 57 11.17 -18.88 -5.70
C LEU A 57 10.14 -20.00 -5.57
N PHE A 58 8.85 -19.66 -5.52
CA PHE A 58 7.80 -20.66 -5.28
C PHE A 58 7.16 -21.18 -6.58
N THR A 59 6.58 -20.29 -7.39
CA THR A 59 5.85 -20.71 -8.60
C THR A 59 6.72 -20.82 -9.84
N GLY A 60 7.80 -20.02 -9.93
CA GLY A 60 8.61 -19.88 -11.14
C GLY A 60 7.85 -19.26 -12.32
N LYS A 61 6.71 -18.60 -12.10
CA LYS A 61 5.82 -18.05 -13.13
C LYS A 61 5.79 -16.53 -13.08
N LEU A 62 5.49 -15.91 -14.23
CA LEU A 62 5.29 -14.45 -14.36
C LEU A 62 6.43 -13.60 -13.78
N GLN A 63 7.67 -14.07 -13.90
CA GLN A 63 8.86 -13.38 -13.40
C GLN A 63 8.98 -11.96 -13.97
N TRP A 64 8.60 -11.74 -15.23
CA TRP A 64 8.58 -10.42 -15.86
C TRP A 64 7.65 -9.44 -15.11
N LEU A 65 6.50 -9.91 -14.63
CA LEU A 65 5.54 -9.11 -13.87
C LEU A 65 6.13 -8.72 -12.51
N ALA A 66 6.78 -9.68 -11.84
CA ALA A 66 7.51 -9.43 -10.60
C ALA A 66 8.67 -8.45 -10.79
N VAL A 67 9.38 -8.48 -11.91
CA VAL A 67 10.45 -7.50 -12.20
C VAL A 67 9.88 -6.09 -12.30
N ILE A 68 8.79 -5.90 -13.04
CA ILE A 68 8.17 -4.58 -13.20
C ILE A 68 7.69 -4.04 -11.84
N GLN A 69 6.98 -4.86 -11.06
CA GLN A 69 6.50 -4.46 -9.74
C GLN A 69 7.66 -4.19 -8.77
N ASN A 70 8.70 -5.02 -8.75
CA ASN A 70 9.86 -4.80 -7.88
C ASN A 70 10.68 -3.57 -8.26
N ILE A 71 10.71 -3.16 -9.54
CA ILE A 71 11.33 -1.89 -9.95
C ILE A 71 10.54 -0.71 -9.38
N GLN A 72 9.20 -0.75 -9.51
CA GLN A 72 8.32 0.29 -8.95
C GLN A 72 8.47 0.39 -7.42
N HIS A 73 8.35 -0.73 -6.71
CA HIS A 73 8.47 -0.75 -5.24
C HIS A 73 9.89 -0.47 -4.76
N GLY A 74 10.91 -0.89 -5.51
CA GLY A 74 12.30 -0.53 -5.27
C GLY A 74 12.51 0.98 -5.37
N TYR A 75 11.93 1.63 -6.39
CA TYR A 75 11.94 3.09 -6.51
C TYR A 75 11.24 3.76 -5.32
N TYR A 76 10.06 3.28 -4.94
CA TYR A 76 9.34 3.80 -3.76
C TYR A 76 10.14 3.62 -2.48
N PHE A 77 10.72 2.46 -2.24
CA PHE A 77 11.52 2.20 -1.05
C PHE A 77 12.75 3.12 -0.96
N LEU A 78 13.48 3.30 -2.07
CA LEU A 78 14.72 4.09 -2.09
C LEU A 78 14.45 5.61 -2.03
N THR A 79 13.37 6.07 -2.66
CA THR A 79 13.09 7.51 -2.83
C THR A 79 11.86 8.00 -2.06
N TRP A 80 11.39 7.22 -1.08
CA TRP A 80 10.25 7.58 -0.24
C TRP A 80 10.45 8.93 0.44
N ASP A 81 9.46 9.81 0.30
CA ASP A 81 9.45 11.20 0.81
C ASP A 81 10.58 12.12 0.32
N SER A 82 11.46 11.66 -0.59
CA SER A 82 12.50 12.49 -1.20
C SER A 82 12.14 12.91 -2.62
N SER A 83 11.64 11.99 -3.45
CA SER A 83 11.28 12.29 -4.85
C SER A 83 9.93 12.98 -4.96
N SER A 84 9.79 13.81 -6.01
CA SER A 84 8.53 14.51 -6.31
C SER A 84 7.39 13.52 -6.59
N LEU A 85 7.68 12.42 -7.30
CA LEU A 85 6.71 11.37 -7.59
C LEU A 85 6.24 10.67 -6.30
N CYS A 86 7.15 10.24 -5.43
CA CYS A 86 6.77 9.61 -4.15
C CYS A 86 5.98 10.59 -3.26
N LYS A 87 6.35 11.87 -3.23
CA LYS A 87 5.59 12.88 -2.48
C LYS A 87 4.16 13.02 -3.00
N LYS A 88 3.94 12.89 -4.31
CA LYS A 88 2.58 12.89 -4.89
C LYS A 88 1.79 11.64 -4.49
N VAL A 89 2.41 10.46 -4.60
CA VAL A 89 1.81 9.19 -4.15
C VAL A 89 1.43 9.25 -2.67
N ILE A 90 2.35 9.67 -1.79
CA ILE A 90 2.12 9.86 -0.35
C ILE A 90 0.94 10.80 -0.11
N SER A 91 0.90 11.91 -0.82
CA SER A 91 -0.13 12.91 -0.63
C SER A 91 -1.50 12.36 -1.07
N TRP A 92 -1.61 11.84 -2.29
CA TRP A 92 -2.85 11.28 -2.83
C TRP A 92 -3.44 10.14 -1.97
N SER A 93 -2.57 9.31 -1.38
CA SER A 93 -2.95 8.18 -0.51
C SER A 93 -3.08 8.54 0.99
N SER A 94 -3.11 9.83 1.33
CA SER A 94 -3.24 10.29 2.73
C SER A 94 -4.63 10.84 3.07
N LEU A 95 -4.94 10.85 4.37
CA LEU A 95 -6.12 11.55 4.91
C LEU A 95 -6.07 13.06 4.64
N ASP A 96 -4.87 13.64 4.61
CA ASP A 96 -4.60 15.06 4.34
C ASP A 96 -5.11 15.48 2.95
N TRP A 97 -5.06 14.59 1.96
CA TRP A 97 -5.68 14.80 0.65
C TRP A 97 -7.20 14.74 0.69
N GLN A 98 -7.78 13.86 1.50
CA GLN A 98 -9.24 13.78 1.63
C GLN A 98 -9.84 14.98 2.37
N ARG A 99 -9.03 15.65 3.20
CA ARG A 99 -9.41 16.90 3.88
C ARG A 99 -9.10 18.17 3.08
N SER A 100 -8.40 18.07 1.94
CA SER A 100 -8.07 19.22 1.11
C SER A 100 -9.14 19.50 0.03
N HIS A 101 -8.98 20.64 -0.67
CA HIS A 101 -9.78 20.96 -1.86
C HIS A 101 -9.56 19.95 -3.01
N HIS A 102 -8.44 19.22 -3.00
CA HIS A 102 -8.09 18.22 -4.01
C HIS A 102 -8.81 16.87 -3.83
N LYS A 103 -9.64 16.69 -2.79
CA LYS A 103 -10.29 15.40 -2.50
C LYS A 103 -11.04 14.78 -3.69
N LYS A 104 -11.58 15.57 -4.61
CA LYS A 104 -12.29 15.06 -5.80
C LYS A 104 -11.38 14.69 -6.97
N ARG A 105 -10.11 15.13 -6.94
CA ARG A 105 -9.14 14.89 -8.00
C ARG A 105 -8.62 13.45 -7.88
N TRP A 106 -8.66 12.75 -9.00
CA TRP A 106 -8.05 11.44 -9.19
C TRP A 106 -6.81 11.65 -10.06
N GLU A 107 -5.65 11.40 -9.48
CA GLU A 107 -4.39 11.49 -10.21
C GLU A 107 -4.15 10.17 -10.92
N LEU A 108 -4.09 10.20 -12.25
CA LEU A 108 -4.11 8.98 -13.05
C LEU A 108 -2.90 8.09 -12.74
N LEU A 109 -1.70 8.65 -12.57
CA LEU A 109 -0.50 7.86 -12.33
C LEU A 109 -0.58 7.06 -11.02
N GLU A 110 -1.09 7.68 -9.96
CA GLU A 110 -1.27 7.08 -8.65
C GLU A 110 -2.37 6.01 -8.68
N VAL A 111 -3.45 6.27 -9.41
CA VAL A 111 -4.53 5.29 -9.64
C VAL A 111 -4.02 4.10 -10.43
N PHE A 112 -3.29 4.33 -11.52
CA PHE A 112 -2.74 3.26 -12.36
C PHE A 112 -1.70 2.44 -11.60
N GLY A 113 -0.78 3.08 -10.88
CA GLY A 113 0.22 2.38 -10.06
C GLY A 113 -0.43 1.50 -8.98
N THR A 114 -1.39 2.05 -8.23
CA THR A 114 -2.08 1.28 -7.19
C THR A 114 -2.97 0.18 -7.79
N THR A 115 -3.61 0.42 -8.94
CA THR A 115 -4.39 -0.60 -9.65
C THR A 115 -3.50 -1.73 -10.16
N PHE A 116 -2.31 -1.40 -10.65
CA PHE A 116 -1.32 -2.39 -11.05
C PHE A 116 -0.93 -3.29 -9.87
N ASP A 117 -0.68 -2.72 -8.69
CA ASP A 117 -0.39 -3.49 -7.48
C ASP A 117 -1.55 -4.44 -7.11
N VAL A 118 -2.80 -3.94 -7.13
CA VAL A 118 -4.00 -4.77 -6.93
C VAL A 118 -4.03 -5.96 -7.90
N LEU A 119 -3.74 -5.73 -9.18
CA LEU A 119 -3.75 -6.80 -10.19
C LEU A 119 -2.62 -7.82 -9.96
N VAL A 120 -1.41 -7.37 -9.64
CA VAL A 120 -0.27 -8.26 -9.34
C VAL A 120 -0.62 -9.19 -8.19
N HIS A 121 -1.10 -8.65 -7.07
CA HIS A 121 -1.45 -9.47 -5.90
C HIS A 121 -2.67 -10.37 -6.17
N THR A 122 -3.64 -9.92 -6.97
CA THR A 122 -4.78 -10.78 -7.39
C THR A 122 -4.30 -11.98 -8.19
N ILE A 123 -3.42 -11.75 -9.18
CA ILE A 123 -2.84 -12.81 -10.01
C ILE A 123 -2.02 -13.78 -9.15
N ASN A 124 -1.21 -13.26 -8.24
CA ASN A 124 -0.43 -14.09 -7.32
C ASN A 124 -1.32 -14.93 -6.40
N CYS A 125 -2.39 -14.35 -5.83
CA CYS A 125 -3.39 -15.11 -5.06
C CYS A 125 -4.01 -16.23 -5.90
N TYR A 126 -4.39 -15.96 -7.15
CA TYR A 126 -4.94 -16.97 -8.05
C TYR A 126 -3.93 -18.11 -8.31
N LEU A 127 -2.66 -17.78 -8.59
CA LEU A 127 -1.61 -18.77 -8.83
C LEU A 127 -1.32 -19.63 -7.60
N LEU A 128 -1.22 -19.01 -6.42
CA LEU A 128 -1.01 -19.71 -5.15
C LEU A 128 -2.21 -20.57 -4.76
N GLY A 129 -3.43 -20.09 -5.04
CA GLY A 129 -4.67 -20.83 -4.80
C GLY A 129 -4.75 -22.15 -5.55
N GLN A 130 -4.05 -22.32 -6.68
CA GLN A 130 -3.96 -23.60 -7.40
C GLN A 130 -3.24 -24.71 -6.61
N TYR A 131 -2.47 -24.35 -5.57
CA TYR A 131 -1.76 -25.28 -4.69
C TYR A 131 -2.53 -25.60 -3.39
N LEU A 132 -3.71 -25.00 -3.22
CA LEU A 132 -4.51 -25.05 -2.01
C LEU A 132 -5.85 -25.71 -2.27
N THR A 133 -6.31 -26.50 -1.31
CA THR A 133 -7.69 -26.94 -1.21
C THR A 133 -8.59 -25.76 -0.83
N THR A 134 -9.90 -25.89 -1.09
CA THR A 134 -10.89 -24.88 -0.69
C THR A 134 -10.84 -24.57 0.82
N VAL A 135 -10.60 -25.60 1.65
CA VAL A 135 -10.50 -25.43 3.12
C VAL A 135 -9.26 -24.58 3.48
N GLU A 136 -8.12 -24.86 2.86
CA GLU A 136 -6.88 -24.10 3.09
C GLU A 136 -7.02 -22.64 2.61
N VAL A 137 -7.73 -22.39 1.51
CA VAL A 137 -8.06 -21.02 1.07
C VAL A 137 -8.93 -20.30 2.10
N ILE A 138 -9.98 -20.95 2.63
CA ILE A 138 -10.84 -20.35 3.66
C ILE A 138 -10.04 -20.00 4.91
N ILE A 139 -9.18 -20.92 5.36
CA ILE A 139 -8.29 -20.68 6.51
C ILE A 139 -7.35 -19.51 6.23
N SER A 140 -6.76 -19.45 5.04
CA SER A 140 -5.84 -18.39 4.64
C SER A 140 -6.55 -17.03 4.61
N LEU A 141 -7.77 -16.96 4.06
CA LEU A 141 -8.59 -15.75 4.07
C LEU A 141 -8.98 -15.33 5.49
N PHE A 142 -9.25 -16.27 6.40
CA PHE A 142 -9.49 -15.97 7.80
C PHE A 142 -8.24 -15.37 8.48
N ILE A 143 -7.05 -15.92 8.21
CA ILE A 143 -5.77 -15.36 8.68
C ILE A 143 -5.56 -13.95 8.12
N THR A 144 -5.77 -13.75 6.82
CA THR A 144 -5.70 -12.43 6.18
C THR A 144 -6.67 -11.45 6.83
N HIS A 145 -7.91 -11.87 7.11
CA HIS A 145 -8.89 -11.02 7.78
C HIS A 145 -8.42 -10.61 9.19
N CYS A 146 -7.87 -11.55 9.96
CA CYS A 146 -7.27 -11.25 11.25
C CYS A 146 -6.12 -10.23 11.13
N LEU A 147 -5.22 -10.38 10.15
CA LEU A 147 -4.11 -9.45 9.91
C LEU A 147 -4.62 -8.04 9.55
N VAL A 148 -5.58 -7.95 8.64
CA VAL A 148 -6.23 -6.68 8.26
C VAL A 148 -6.85 -6.03 9.49
N TYR A 149 -7.53 -6.80 10.35
CA TYR A 149 -8.14 -6.25 11.55
C TYR A 149 -7.09 -5.73 12.55
N VAL A 150 -6.06 -6.54 12.83
CA VAL A 150 -5.00 -6.23 13.80
C VAL A 150 -4.09 -5.07 13.37
N ILE A 151 -3.94 -4.85 12.06
CA ILE A 151 -3.04 -3.80 11.53
C ILE A 151 -3.84 -2.58 11.05
N LEU A 152 -4.83 -2.77 10.18
CA LEU A 152 -5.52 -1.66 9.53
C LEU A 152 -6.72 -1.15 10.34
N HIS A 153 -7.34 -1.99 11.18
CA HIS A 153 -8.48 -1.59 12.02
C HIS A 153 -8.14 -1.39 13.50
N ASN A 154 -6.89 -1.62 13.89
CA ASN A 154 -6.48 -1.48 15.26
C ASN A 154 -6.46 0.00 15.71
N PRO A 155 -7.18 0.34 16.79
CA PRO A 155 -7.34 1.72 17.25
C PRO A 155 -6.03 2.36 17.76
N LEU A 156 -4.98 1.58 17.98
CA LEU A 156 -3.65 2.09 18.33
C LEU A 156 -2.90 2.66 17.12
N TYR A 157 -3.29 2.27 15.90
CA TYR A 157 -2.70 2.78 14.67
C TYR A 157 -3.61 3.84 14.04
N ALA A 158 -3.00 4.76 13.29
CA ALA A 158 -3.71 5.93 12.76
C ALA A 158 -4.55 5.64 11.50
N TRP A 159 -4.58 4.39 11.03
CA TRP A 159 -5.38 3.97 9.89
C TRP A 159 -6.85 4.32 10.16
N SER A 160 -7.46 5.15 9.32
CA SER A 160 -8.81 5.67 9.55
C SER A 160 -9.60 5.76 8.25
N ASN A 161 -10.93 5.67 8.38
CA ASN A 161 -11.83 5.99 7.28
C ASN A 161 -11.99 7.52 7.20
N PRO A 162 -11.84 8.16 6.03
CA PRO A 162 -11.92 9.62 5.91
C PRO A 162 -13.25 10.24 6.36
N VAL A 163 -14.34 9.46 6.36
CA VAL A 163 -15.69 9.89 6.76
C VAL A 163 -15.88 9.76 8.28
N SER A 164 -15.10 8.93 8.95
CA SER A 164 -15.23 8.62 10.38
C SER A 164 -13.85 8.52 11.05
N THR A 165 -13.12 9.62 11.06
CA THR A 165 -11.78 9.73 11.66
C THR A 165 -11.89 10.01 13.17
N PRO A 166 -11.20 9.26 14.04
CA PRO A 166 -11.14 9.57 15.47
C PRO A 166 -10.45 10.91 15.76
N ASP A 167 -10.89 11.64 16.80
CA ASP A 167 -10.38 12.96 17.15
C ASP A 167 -8.85 13.02 17.31
N TRP A 168 -8.25 11.98 17.88
CA TRP A 168 -6.80 11.92 18.08
C TRP A 168 -6.03 11.76 16.75
N VAL A 169 -6.63 11.15 15.73
CA VAL A 169 -6.07 11.07 14.37
C VAL A 169 -6.31 12.39 13.64
N GLU A 170 -7.49 12.99 13.81
CA GLU A 170 -7.85 14.26 13.15
C GLU A 170 -6.87 15.38 13.49
N LYS A 171 -6.40 15.44 14.76
CA LYS A 171 -5.35 16.38 15.22
C LYS A 171 -4.01 16.26 14.48
N ARG A 172 -3.81 15.19 13.71
CA ARG A 172 -2.57 14.86 13.00
C ARG A 172 -2.68 15.09 11.50
N ILE A 173 -3.87 15.41 11.00
CA ILE A 173 -4.11 15.70 9.60
C ILE A 173 -3.82 17.19 9.34
N PHE A 174 -3.05 17.47 8.29
CA PHE A 174 -2.72 18.81 7.84
C PHE A 174 -3.17 18.97 6.38
N PRO A 175 -4.36 19.54 6.11
CA PRO A 175 -4.90 19.65 4.77
C PRO A 175 -3.90 20.29 3.81
N ILE A 176 -3.74 19.65 2.65
CA ILE A 176 -2.80 20.11 1.62
C ILE A 176 -3.34 21.42 1.03
N GLY A 177 -2.57 22.51 1.13
CA GLY A 177 -2.94 23.82 0.59
C GLY A 177 -2.83 23.89 -0.94
N GLU A 178 -3.37 24.97 -1.53
CA GLU A 178 -3.44 25.17 -3.00
C GLU A 178 -2.07 25.16 -3.69
N ASN A 179 -0.99 25.49 -2.98
CA ASN A 179 0.39 25.47 -3.47
C ASN A 179 1.02 24.06 -3.55
N TYR A 180 0.19 23.01 -3.63
CA TYR A 180 0.62 21.61 -3.76
C TYR A 180 1.63 21.40 -4.90
N GLU A 181 1.47 22.11 -6.02
CA GLU A 181 2.39 22.04 -7.16
C GLU A 181 3.71 22.80 -6.89
N GLY A 182 3.68 23.91 -6.15
CA GLY A 182 4.87 24.70 -5.80
C GLY A 182 5.77 24.04 -4.76
N CYS A 183 5.19 23.35 -3.77
CA CYS A 183 5.95 22.71 -2.68
C CYS A 183 6.60 21.36 -3.10
N VAL A 184 6.08 20.73 -4.15
CA VAL A 184 6.66 19.50 -4.76
C VAL A 184 7.83 19.83 -5.69
N LEU A 185 7.88 21.05 -6.23
CA LEU A 185 8.99 21.57 -7.04
C LEU A 185 10.07 22.28 -6.21
N SER A 186 9.75 22.80 -5.03
CA SER A 186 10.74 23.37 -4.09
C SER A 186 11.44 22.29 -3.26
N GLY A 187 12.14 21.39 -3.95
CA GLY A 187 13.21 20.61 -3.31
C GLY A 187 14.35 21.54 -2.92
N GLY A 188 14.32 22.06 -1.69
CA GLY A 188 15.47 22.71 -1.06
C GLY A 188 15.60 24.21 -1.29
N ASP A 189 14.92 25.02 -0.48
CA ASP A 189 15.49 26.19 0.20
C ASP A 189 14.37 26.97 0.89
N ALA A 190 13.96 26.51 2.07
CA ALA A 190 13.46 27.42 3.09
C ALA A 190 14.67 27.93 3.89
N LYS A 191 15.52 28.73 3.24
CA LYS A 191 16.55 29.51 3.93
C LYS A 191 15.89 30.72 4.58
N LYS A 192 15.80 30.64 5.91
CA LYS A 192 15.80 31.71 6.91
C LYS A 192 15.61 33.14 6.36
N GLU A 193 14.42 33.69 6.56
CA GLU A 193 14.31 35.13 6.74
C GLU A 193 14.70 35.47 8.19
N LYS A 194 15.68 36.36 8.31
CA LYS A 194 16.06 37.05 9.54
C LYS A 194 15.19 38.28 9.71
#